data_AF-A0A1J4YIX1-F1
#
_entry.id   AF-A0A1J4YIX1-F1
#
_cell.length_a   1.000
_cell.length_b   1.000
_cell.length_c   1.000
_cell.angle_alpha   90.00
_cell.angle_beta   90.00
_cell.angle_gamma   90.00
#
_symmetry.space_group_name_H-M   'P 1'
#
loop_
_entity.id
_entity.type
_entity.pdbx_description
1 polymer ?
#
loop_
_entity_poly.entity_id
_entity_poly.type
_entity_poly.pdbx_seq_one_letter_code
_entity_poly.pdbx_strand_id
1 'polypeptide(L)'
;MVERCYAELNMEPILLIDEAQTLSTYTLENIRLLTNYQINTNKLLTIILIGQSELKRKLSLDTYEAFNQRVGIKFHLYGMDKEETFNYIKHRLKVAGGDGSIFSSLAIEKIYDLSKGIPRKINKLASISLLHAYLMKKDTVDDNVIVQSAKEIE
;
A
#
# COMPACT_ATOMS: atom_id res chain seq x y z
N MET A 1 -4.68 18.61 22.87
CA MET A 1 -3.83 18.51 21.66
C MET A 1 -4.65 18.70 20.39
N VAL A 2 -5.69 17.88 20.14
CA VAL A 2 -6.60 18.03 18.98
C VAL A 2 -7.26 19.41 18.91
N GLU A 3 -7.80 19.89 20.04
CA GLU A 3 -8.40 21.23 20.13
C GLU A 3 -7.39 22.35 19.86
N ARG A 4 -6.13 22.15 20.24
CA ARG A 4 -5.03 23.09 20.00
C ARG A 4 -4.66 23.17 18.52
N CYS A 5 -4.58 22.03 17.83
CA CYS A 5 -4.36 22.00 16.39
C CYS A 5 -5.44 22.77 15.62
N TYR A 6 -6.68 22.65 16.08
CA TYR A 6 -7.82 23.32 15.46
C TYR A 6 -7.88 24.82 15.80
N ALA A 7 -7.82 25.16 17.09
CA ALA A 7 -8.05 26.52 17.58
C ALA A 7 -6.83 27.45 17.42
N GLU A 8 -5.60 26.94 17.52
CA GLU A 8 -4.39 27.78 17.47
C GLU A 8 -3.64 27.68 16.14
N LEU A 9 -3.68 26.51 15.49
CA LEU A 9 -2.82 26.23 14.32
C LEU A 9 -3.58 26.14 13.00
N ASN A 10 -4.93 26.17 13.02
CA ASN A 10 -5.79 25.97 11.84
C ASN A 10 -5.42 24.70 11.05
N MET A 11 -5.10 23.62 11.75
CA MET A 11 -4.72 22.33 11.18
C MET A 11 -5.82 21.29 11.43
N GLU A 12 -6.11 20.47 10.43
CA GLU A 12 -6.97 19.30 10.56
C GLU A 12 -6.13 18.07 10.93
N PRO A 13 -6.25 17.53 12.16
CA PRO A 13 -5.46 16.37 12.53
C PRO A 13 -5.99 15.09 11.88
N ILE A 14 -5.05 14.24 11.45
CA ILE A 14 -5.34 12.93 10.85
C ILE A 14 -4.75 11.84 11.76
N LEU A 15 -5.57 10.87 12.16
CA LEU A 15 -5.15 9.66 12.85
C LEU A 15 -5.08 8.51 11.84
N LEU A 16 -3.86 8.08 11.53
CA LEU A 16 -3.57 6.91 10.72
C LEU A 16 -3.34 5.70 11.63
N ILE A 17 -4.11 4.64 11.42
CA ILE A 17 -3.93 3.37 12.14
C ILE A 17 -3.64 2.28 11.13
N ASP A 18 -2.41 1.81 11.10
CA ASP A 18 -1.99 0.68 10.28
C ASP A 18 -2.30 -0.66 10.98
N GLU A 19 -2.40 -1.73 10.19
CA GLU A 19 -2.75 -3.08 10.65
C GLU A 19 -4.05 -3.13 11.49
N ALA A 20 -5.03 -2.30 11.15
CA ALA A 20 -6.25 -2.09 11.94
C ALA A 20 -7.11 -3.36 12.13
N GLN A 21 -6.90 -4.42 11.34
CA GLN A 21 -7.53 -5.72 11.61
C GLN A 21 -7.17 -6.28 12.99
N THR A 22 -6.02 -5.89 13.55
CA THR A 22 -5.53 -6.33 14.86
C THR A 22 -6.25 -5.66 16.04
N LEU A 23 -6.95 -4.54 15.81
CA LEU A 23 -7.59 -3.75 16.87
C LEU A 23 -8.65 -4.57 17.62
N SER A 24 -8.65 -4.54 18.94
CA SER A 24 -9.70 -5.20 19.71
C SER A 24 -11.08 -4.53 19.50
N THR A 25 -12.16 -5.24 19.83
CA THR A 25 -13.51 -4.66 19.86
C THR A 25 -13.58 -3.42 20.73
N TYR A 26 -12.96 -3.48 21.91
CA TYR A 26 -12.88 -2.36 22.83
C TYR A 26 -12.20 -1.13 22.19
N THR A 27 -11.11 -1.34 21.46
CA THR A 27 -10.40 -0.25 20.78
C THR A 27 -11.25 0.35 19.65
N LEU A 28 -11.92 -0.48 18.86
CA LEU A 28 -12.82 -0.01 17.79
C LEU A 28 -13.99 0.82 18.34
N GLU A 29 -14.56 0.43 19.48
CA GLU A 29 -15.59 1.23 20.15
C GLU A 29 -15.06 2.58 20.63
N ASN A 30 -13.86 2.64 21.20
CA ASN A 30 -13.24 3.92 21.56
C ASN A 30 -13.01 4.81 20.34
N ILE A 31 -12.54 4.25 19.23
CA ILE A 31 -12.39 4.98 17.96
C ILE A 31 -13.76 5.47 17.48
N ARG A 32 -14.83 4.67 17.59
CA ARG A 32 -16.21 5.09 17.27
C ARG A 32 -16.59 6.35 18.02
N LEU A 33 -16.32 6.39 19.33
CA LEU A 33 -16.65 7.53 20.19
C LEU A 33 -15.86 8.78 19.77
N LEU A 34 -14.59 8.64 19.38
CA LEU A 34 -13.79 9.74 18.87
C LEU A 34 -14.37 10.36 17.58
N THR A 35 -15.04 9.57 16.72
CA THR A 35 -15.70 10.12 15.53
C THR A 35 -16.87 11.06 15.84
N ASN A 36 -17.40 11.05 17.08
CA ASN A 36 -18.45 11.96 17.52
C ASN A 36 -17.92 13.32 17.99
N TYR A 37 -16.61 13.49 18.18
CA TYR A 37 -16.06 14.74 18.70
C TYR A 37 -16.18 15.86 17.66
N GLN A 38 -16.98 16.87 17.98
CA GLN A 38 -17.20 18.07 17.15
C GLN A 38 -17.12 19.33 18.03
N ILE A 39 -16.50 20.38 17.51
CA ILE A 39 -16.60 21.74 18.05
C ILE A 39 -17.19 22.63 16.95
N ASN A 40 -18.21 23.42 17.28
CA ASN A 40 -18.81 24.41 16.39
C ASN A 40 -19.06 23.88 14.97
N THR A 41 -19.68 22.69 14.86
CA THR A 41 -20.06 21.98 13.62
C THR A 41 -18.94 21.31 12.81
N ASN A 42 -17.67 21.47 13.16
CA ASN A 42 -16.57 20.86 12.42
C ASN A 42 -16.10 19.55 13.06
N LYS A 43 -15.87 18.53 12.22
CA LYS A 43 -15.25 17.27 12.63
C LYS A 43 -13.81 17.56 13.04
N LEU A 44 -13.46 17.23 14.27
CA LEU A 44 -12.15 17.57 14.84
C LEU A 44 -11.05 16.59 14.46
N LEU A 45 -11.38 15.42 13.91
CA LEU A 45 -10.43 14.36 13.65
C LEU A 45 -10.85 13.54 12.44
N THR A 46 -9.93 13.44 11.47
CA THR A 46 -10.05 12.49 10.36
C THR A 46 -9.34 11.20 10.75
N ILE A 47 -10.02 10.06 10.66
CA ILE A 47 -9.46 8.75 11.02
C ILE A 47 -9.37 7.91 9.75
N ILE A 48 -8.19 7.36 9.48
CA ILE A 48 -7.94 6.46 8.36
C ILE A 48 -7.46 5.13 8.93
N LEU A 49 -8.27 4.09 8.74
CA LEU A 49 -7.94 2.72 9.10
C LEU A 49 -7.34 2.00 7.89
N ILE A 50 -6.12 1.52 8.04
CA ILE A 50 -5.38 0.78 7.03
C ILE A 50 -5.18 -0.63 7.55
N GLY A 51 -5.32 -1.63 6.68
CA GLY A 51 -5.16 -3.01 7.07
C GLY A 51 -5.43 -3.97 5.93
N GLN A 52 -5.36 -5.25 6.26
CA GLN A 52 -5.56 -6.33 5.31
C GLN A 52 -7.06 -6.59 5.04
N SER A 53 -7.38 -7.48 4.10
CA SER A 53 -8.76 -7.85 3.74
C SER A 53 -9.62 -8.31 4.93
N GLU A 54 -8.96 -8.80 5.97
CA GLU A 54 -9.43 -9.18 7.28
C GLU A 54 -10.17 -8.04 7.98
N LEU A 55 -9.69 -6.79 7.84
CA LEU A 55 -10.34 -5.62 8.39
C LEU A 55 -11.72 -5.42 7.76
N LYS A 56 -11.82 -5.53 6.44
CA LYS A 56 -13.10 -5.41 5.72
C LYS A 56 -14.08 -6.49 6.20
N ARG A 57 -13.62 -7.73 6.33
CA ARG A 57 -14.44 -8.85 6.83
C ARG A 57 -14.84 -8.68 8.29
N LYS A 58 -13.95 -8.13 9.11
CA LYS A 58 -14.22 -7.85 10.52
C LYS A 58 -15.28 -6.77 10.67
N LEU A 59 -15.14 -5.64 9.98
CA LEU A 59 -16.10 -4.53 10.04
C LEU A 59 -17.46 -4.85 9.39
N SER A 60 -17.58 -5.94 8.64
CA SER A 60 -18.88 -6.41 8.13
C SER A 60 -19.65 -7.30 9.10
N LEU A 61 -19.09 -7.65 10.27
CA LEU A 61 -19.82 -8.41 11.29
C LEU A 61 -20.82 -7.50 12.02
N ASP A 62 -21.98 -8.05 12.38
CA ASP A 62 -23.09 -7.33 13.03
C ASP A 62 -22.64 -6.59 14.31
N THR A 63 -21.71 -7.17 15.08
CA THR A 63 -21.15 -6.54 16.29
C THR A 63 -20.50 -5.18 16.02
N TYR A 64 -20.05 -4.92 14.78
CA TYR A 64 -19.43 -3.65 14.39
C TYR A 64 -20.31 -2.78 13.51
N GLU A 65 -21.59 -3.10 13.32
CA GLU A 65 -22.49 -2.35 12.42
C GLU A 65 -22.51 -0.85 12.77
N ALA A 66 -22.61 -0.53 14.07
CA ALA A 66 -22.62 0.85 14.55
C ALA A 66 -21.32 1.61 14.22
N PHE A 67 -20.16 0.93 14.27
CA PHE A 67 -18.90 1.51 13.82
C PHE A 67 -18.88 1.67 12.29
N ASN A 68 -19.32 0.63 11.59
CA ASN A 68 -19.27 0.54 10.13
C ASN A 68 -20.13 1.62 9.44
N GLN A 69 -21.23 2.04 10.07
CA GLN A 69 -22.07 3.17 9.63
C GLN A 69 -21.33 4.53 9.72
N ARG A 70 -20.28 4.65 10.53
CA ARG A 70 -19.46 5.88 10.64
C ARG A 70 -18.32 5.94 9.61
N VAL A 71 -18.04 4.84 8.92
CA VAL A 71 -17.01 4.77 7.90
C VAL A 71 -17.56 5.36 6.60
N GLY A 72 -17.21 6.62 6.33
CA GLY A 72 -17.72 7.35 5.14
C GLY A 72 -17.14 6.87 3.81
N ILE A 73 -15.90 6.35 3.82
CA ILE A 73 -15.22 5.87 2.61
C ILE A 73 -14.60 4.51 2.90
N LYS A 74 -14.82 3.57 1.99
CA LYS A 74 -14.18 2.26 1.99
C LYS A 74 -13.49 2.07 0.65
N PHE A 75 -12.19 1.82 0.68
CA PHE A 75 -11.41 1.60 -0.52
C PHE A 75 -10.59 0.32 -0.37
N HIS A 76 -10.51 -0.47 -1.44
CA HIS A 76 -9.66 -1.64 -1.51
C HIS A 76 -8.58 -1.37 -2.55
N LEU A 77 -7.32 -1.33 -2.09
CA LEU A 77 -6.19 -1.13 -2.98
C LEU A 77 -5.83 -2.45 -3.66
N TYR A 78 -6.04 -2.50 -4.97
CA TYR A 78 -5.64 -3.63 -5.81
C TYR A 78 -4.15 -3.56 -6.16
N GLY A 79 -3.63 -4.63 -6.77
CA GLY A 79 -2.33 -4.57 -7.44
C GLY A 79 -2.35 -3.52 -8.54
N MET A 80 -1.18 -2.95 -8.81
CA MET A 80 -0.99 -1.99 -9.91
C MET A 80 -1.36 -2.63 -11.25
N ASP A 81 -1.90 -1.87 -12.18
CA ASP A 81 -2.06 -2.34 -13.56
C ASP A 81 -0.71 -2.44 -14.29
N LYS A 82 -0.75 -2.82 -15.58
CA LYS A 82 0.47 -2.97 -16.41
C LYS A 82 1.24 -1.64 -16.54
N GLU A 83 0.53 -0.55 -16.77
CA GLU A 83 1.12 0.77 -16.98
C GLU A 83 1.68 1.34 -15.68
N GLU A 84 0.92 1.24 -14.60
CA GLU A 84 1.35 1.60 -13.24
C GLU A 84 2.58 0.80 -12.82
N THR A 85 2.62 -0.51 -13.10
CA THR A 85 3.78 -1.37 -12.81
C THR A 85 5.03 -0.92 -13.59
N PHE A 86 4.86 -0.56 -14.86
CA PHE A 86 5.96 -0.07 -15.69
C PHE A 86 6.50 1.26 -15.16
N ASN A 87 5.61 2.20 -14.86
CA ASN A 87 5.98 3.50 -14.29
C ASN A 87 6.61 3.35 -12.90
N TYR A 88 6.10 2.44 -12.08
CA TYR A 88 6.64 2.13 -10.76
C TYR A 88 8.08 1.61 -10.84
N ILE A 89 8.37 0.62 -11.69
CA ILE A 89 9.72 0.08 -11.86
C ILE A 89 10.67 1.16 -12.36
N LYS A 90 10.29 1.91 -13.40
CA LYS A 90 11.11 3.01 -13.92
C LYS A 90 11.39 4.08 -12.88
N HIS A 91 10.37 4.49 -12.13
CA HIS A 91 10.52 5.47 -11.06
C HIS A 91 11.50 4.97 -9.98
N ARG A 92 11.34 3.72 -9.52
CA ARG A 92 12.23 3.10 -8.52
C ARG A 92 13.69 3.04 -8.98
N LEU A 93 13.93 2.71 -10.25
CA LEU A 93 15.28 2.71 -10.83
C LEU A 93 15.90 4.11 -10.87
N LYS A 94 15.11 5.13 -11.23
CA LYS A 94 15.56 6.53 -11.20
C LYS A 94 15.90 6.99 -9.79
N VAL A 95 15.08 6.66 -8.80
CA VAL A 95 15.34 6.96 -7.39
C VAL A 95 16.63 6.28 -6.90
N ALA A 96 16.95 5.09 -7.41
CA ALA A 96 18.20 4.39 -7.12
C ALA A 96 19.44 4.97 -7.84
N GLY A 97 19.28 6.03 -8.65
CA GLY A 97 20.36 6.67 -9.41
C GLY A 97 20.61 6.09 -10.80
N GLY A 98 19.79 5.15 -11.26
CA GLY A 98 19.82 4.63 -12.63
C GLY A 98 19.05 5.52 -13.62
N ASP A 99 19.22 5.25 -14.91
CA ASP A 99 18.49 5.94 -15.99
C ASP A 99 17.05 5.41 -16.19
N GLY A 100 16.75 4.23 -15.65
CA GLY A 100 15.47 3.54 -15.78
C GLY A 100 15.38 2.59 -16.97
N SER A 101 16.50 2.29 -17.65
CA SER A 101 16.57 1.40 -18.82
C SER A 101 17.17 0.02 -18.54
N ILE A 102 17.51 -0.28 -17.28
CA ILE A 102 18.14 -1.56 -16.90
C ILE A 102 17.22 -2.77 -17.21
N PHE A 103 15.90 -2.59 -17.18
CA PHE A 103 14.94 -3.63 -17.54
C PHE A 103 14.38 -3.39 -18.94
N SER A 104 14.34 -4.45 -19.75
CA SER A 104 13.64 -4.42 -21.03
C SER A 104 12.12 -4.36 -20.83
N SER A 105 11.38 -3.89 -21.83
CA SER A 105 9.90 -3.86 -21.77
C SER A 105 9.31 -5.26 -21.57
N LEU A 106 9.90 -6.28 -22.19
CA LEU A 106 9.48 -7.68 -22.03
C LEU A 106 9.75 -8.20 -20.61
N ALA A 107 10.85 -7.79 -20.00
CA ALA A 107 11.14 -8.12 -18.61
C ALA A 107 10.10 -7.53 -17.65
N ILE A 108 9.73 -6.26 -17.86
CA ILE A 108 8.70 -5.59 -17.05
C ILE A 108 7.33 -6.25 -17.23
N GLU A 109 6.96 -6.61 -18.46
CA GLU A 109 5.72 -7.36 -18.72
C GLU A 109 5.72 -8.72 -17.99
N LYS A 110 6.84 -9.45 -18.04
CA LYS A 110 6.99 -10.70 -17.31
C LYS A 110 6.89 -10.51 -15.80
N ILE A 111 7.49 -9.46 -15.26
CA ILE A 111 7.37 -9.10 -13.84
C ILE A 111 5.90 -8.84 -13.49
N TYR A 112 5.16 -8.11 -14.30
CA TYR A 112 3.73 -7.89 -14.08
C TYR A 112 2.95 -9.21 -14.06
N ASP A 113 3.18 -10.09 -15.04
CA ASP A 113 2.45 -11.36 -15.15
C ASP A 113 2.64 -12.25 -13.91
N LEU A 114 3.86 -12.27 -13.35
CA LEU A 114 4.21 -13.07 -12.17
C LEU A 114 3.80 -12.41 -10.85
N SER A 115 3.91 -11.08 -10.77
CA SER A 115 3.60 -10.32 -9.56
C SER A 115 2.13 -9.95 -9.41
N LYS A 116 1.38 -9.91 -10.51
CA LYS A 116 0.03 -9.35 -10.62
C LYS A 116 -0.05 -7.91 -10.11
N GLY A 117 1.00 -7.13 -10.37
CA GLY A 117 1.05 -5.72 -9.96
C GLY A 117 1.31 -5.49 -8.47
N ILE A 118 1.59 -6.55 -7.69
CA ILE A 118 1.79 -6.41 -6.24
C ILE A 118 3.20 -5.84 -5.98
N PRO A 119 3.35 -4.62 -5.40
CA PRO A 119 4.65 -3.95 -5.25
C PRO A 119 5.70 -4.80 -4.53
N ARG A 120 5.31 -5.54 -3.48
CA ARG A 120 6.22 -6.43 -2.75
C ARG A 120 6.77 -7.56 -3.63
N LYS A 121 5.93 -8.17 -4.47
CA LYS A 121 6.35 -9.22 -5.40
C LYS A 121 7.21 -8.65 -6.52
N ILE A 122 6.83 -7.49 -7.07
CA ILE A 122 7.62 -6.75 -8.07
C ILE A 122 9.03 -6.51 -7.54
N ASN A 123 9.14 -5.93 -6.34
CA ASN A 123 10.44 -5.62 -5.73
C ASN A 123 11.28 -6.88 -5.50
N LYS A 124 10.67 -7.97 -5.01
CA LYS A 124 11.39 -9.24 -4.79
C LYS A 124 11.95 -9.79 -6.11
N LEU A 125 11.11 -9.88 -7.15
CA LEU A 125 11.51 -10.32 -8.49
C LEU A 125 12.62 -9.44 -9.05
N ALA A 126 12.41 -8.11 -9.08
CA ALA A 126 13.36 -7.16 -9.62
C ALA A 126 14.74 -7.24 -8.93
N SER A 127 14.77 -7.32 -7.60
CA SER A 127 16.03 -7.41 -6.85
C SER A 127 16.81 -8.69 -7.18
N ILE A 128 16.14 -9.84 -7.24
CA ILE A 128 16.80 -11.12 -7.59
C ILE A 128 17.26 -11.10 -9.05
N SER A 129 16.46 -10.54 -9.96
CA SER A 129 16.83 -10.42 -11.38
C SER A 129 18.00 -9.48 -11.62
N LEU A 130 18.12 -8.39 -10.87
CA LEU A 130 19.31 -7.54 -10.91
C LEU A 130 20.56 -8.29 -10.46
N LEU A 131 20.47 -9.08 -9.39
CA LEU A 131 21.58 -9.91 -8.92
C LEU A 131 21.98 -10.96 -9.97
N HIS A 132 21.01 -11.65 -10.58
CA HIS A 132 21.25 -12.63 -11.63
C HIS A 132 21.91 -12.00 -12.86
N ALA A 133 21.40 -10.85 -13.33
CA ALA A 133 22.00 -10.13 -14.45
C ALA A 133 23.46 -9.74 -14.15
N TYR A 134 23.73 -9.27 -12.93
CA TYR A 134 25.08 -8.96 -12.49
C TYR A 134 26.01 -10.19 -12.52
N LEU A 135 25.57 -11.32 -11.96
CA LEU A 135 26.34 -12.57 -11.97
C LEU A 135 26.60 -13.09 -13.40
N MET A 136 25.65 -12.88 -14.31
CA MET A 136 25.75 -13.22 -15.73
C MET A 136 26.52 -12.18 -16.56
N LYS A 137 26.99 -11.08 -15.95
CA LYS A 137 27.63 -9.95 -16.63
C LYS A 137 26.77 -9.37 -17.78
N LYS A 138 25.45 -9.27 -17.55
CA LYS A 138 24.51 -8.61 -18.46
C LYS A 138 24.21 -7.19 -17.98
N ASP A 139 24.28 -6.22 -18.89
CA ASP A 139 23.94 -4.82 -18.61
C ASP A 139 22.41 -4.56 -18.63
N THR A 140 21.63 -5.49 -19.19
CA THR A 140 20.17 -5.41 -19.28
C THR A 140 19.51 -6.67 -18.75
N VAL A 141 18.47 -6.49 -17.93
CA VAL A 141 17.58 -7.54 -17.47
C VAL A 141 16.52 -7.79 -18.53
N ASP A 142 16.61 -8.93 -19.20
CA ASP A 142 15.62 -9.43 -20.17
C ASP A 142 14.63 -10.41 -19.52
N ASP A 143 13.61 -10.84 -20.26
CA ASP A 143 12.57 -11.75 -19.79
C ASP A 143 13.13 -13.12 -19.38
N ASN A 144 14.22 -13.59 -20.00
CA ASN A 144 14.87 -14.85 -19.62
C ASN A 144 15.48 -14.75 -18.21
N VAL A 145 16.10 -13.62 -17.87
CA VAL A 145 16.60 -13.38 -16.50
C VAL A 145 15.43 -13.40 -15.51
N ILE A 146 14.29 -12.78 -15.84
CA ILE A 146 13.10 -12.80 -14.97
C ILE A 146 12.60 -14.23 -14.74
N VAL A 147 12.48 -15.04 -15.80
CA VAL A 147 12.02 -16.43 -15.70
C VAL A 147 12.97 -17.26 -14.85
N GLN A 148 14.28 -17.03 -14.95
CA GLN A 148 15.26 -17.72 -14.12
C GLN A 148 15.15 -17.29 -12.66
N SER A 149 15.03 -15.99 -12.38
CA SER A 149 14.84 -15.48 -11.02
C SER A 149 13.55 -15.95 -10.36
N ALA A 150 12.49 -16.16 -11.14
CA ALA A 150 11.22 -16.63 -10.62
C ALA A 150 11.31 -18.03 -9.98
N LYS A 151 12.20 -18.90 -10.48
CA LYS A 151 12.40 -20.26 -9.95
C LYS A 151 12.99 -20.29 -8.53
N GLU A 152 13.63 -19.20 -8.10
CA GLU A 152 14.21 -19.08 -6.75
C GLU A 152 13.24 -18.48 -5.73
N ILE A 153 12.05 -18.05 -6.19
CA ILE A 153 11.08 -17.33 -5.37
C ILE A 153 9.95 -18.24 -4.85
N GLU A 154 9.75 -19.40 -5.49
CA GLU A 154 8.86 -20.49 -5.04
C GLU A 154 9.45 -21.25 -3.84
#